data_AF-A0A9E1IKQ0-F1
#
_entry.id   AF-A0A9E1IKQ0-F1
#
_cell.length_a   1.000
_cell.length_b   1.000
_cell.length_c   1.000
_cell.angle_alpha   90.00
_cell.angle_beta   90.00
_cell.angle_gamma   90.00
#
_symmetry.space_group_name_H-M   'P 1'
#
loop_
_entity.id
_entity.type
_entity.pdbx_description
1 polymer ?
#
loop_
_entity_poly.entity_id
_entity_poly.type
_entity_poly.pdbx_seq_one_letter_code
_entity_poly.pdbx_strand_id
1 'polypeptide(L)'
;MKTAFQFAVFSLSISCLLGSGCNQYQLFRLAGHQQESFSNQADLLFVIDNSDSMVEEASSLATNFDDFVRDLTEGDEGATYDGLNDAVTDYIRFVTERSGFINYRLSITTTDVATSYGALYGDPDILTRGDKGVSDDFITNLLCEATCFQENDVPAGAGSCSSPLGSQVTQNWLDCTCGADVWKDNCALVGQEEGLEAIFMALCRSVAYPPDECYDAIDEFSSADELSNEGMLRDNATFIPVIITDEG
;
A
#
# COMPACT_ATOMS: atom_id res chain seq x y z
N MET A 1 -84.81 12.02 -59.79
CA MET A 1 -84.19 12.93 -58.80
C MET A 1 -83.60 12.05 -57.69
N LYS A 2 -82.24 11.96 -57.64
CA LYS A 2 -81.34 11.61 -56.51
C LYS A 2 -81.67 10.42 -55.58
N THR A 3 -80.80 9.48 -55.18
CA THR A 3 -79.44 8.97 -55.51
C THR A 3 -79.23 7.77 -54.55
N ALA A 4 -78.49 6.75 -54.97
CA ALA A 4 -78.09 5.56 -54.20
C ALA A 4 -76.99 5.86 -53.14
N PHE A 5 -76.78 4.95 -52.17
CA PHE A 5 -75.52 4.61 -51.44
C PHE A 5 -75.91 3.66 -50.26
N GLN A 6 -75.71 2.34 -50.24
CA GLN A 6 -74.57 1.42 -50.38
C GLN A 6 -73.71 1.24 -49.09
N PHE A 7 -73.76 -0.01 -48.59
CA PHE A 7 -73.00 -0.65 -47.50
C PHE A 7 -71.48 -0.54 -47.64
N ALA A 8 -70.73 -0.58 -46.53
CA ALA A 8 -69.68 -1.59 -46.28
C ALA A 8 -68.94 -1.41 -44.93
N VAL A 9 -68.61 -2.56 -44.36
CA VAL A 9 -67.87 -2.84 -43.12
C VAL A 9 -66.39 -2.49 -43.28
N PHE A 10 -65.80 -1.81 -42.29
CA PHE A 10 -64.36 -1.54 -42.21
C PHE A 10 -63.67 -2.69 -41.46
N SER A 11 -62.95 -3.55 -42.22
CA SER A 11 -62.03 -4.55 -41.70
C SER A 11 -60.61 -3.98 -41.76
N LEU A 12 -59.95 -3.85 -40.60
CA LEU A 12 -58.61 -3.27 -40.48
C LEU A 12 -57.56 -4.32 -40.84
N SER A 13 -56.77 -4.01 -41.86
CA SER A 13 -55.68 -4.82 -42.40
C SER A 13 -54.45 -4.81 -41.49
N ILE A 14 -53.94 -5.99 -41.11
CA ILE A 14 -52.59 -6.19 -40.59
C ILE A 14 -51.71 -6.61 -41.78
N SER A 15 -50.68 -5.83 -42.09
CA SER A 15 -49.65 -6.20 -43.05
C SER A 15 -48.28 -5.75 -42.56
N CYS A 16 -47.40 -6.75 -42.43
CA CYS A 16 -45.97 -6.78 -42.71
C CYS A 16 -45.06 -5.69 -42.10
N LEU A 17 -44.02 -6.11 -41.37
CA LEU A 17 -42.66 -6.24 -41.94
C LEU A 17 -41.67 -6.75 -40.89
N LEU A 18 -40.98 -7.82 -41.27
CA LEU A 18 -39.74 -8.29 -40.66
C LEU A 18 -38.66 -7.21 -40.83
N GLY A 19 -38.14 -6.72 -39.71
CA GLY A 19 -36.91 -5.94 -39.65
C GLY A 19 -35.90 -6.70 -38.82
N SER A 20 -35.09 -7.51 -39.49
CA SER A 20 -33.83 -8.05 -38.98
C SER A 20 -32.88 -6.91 -38.61
N GLY A 21 -32.91 -6.50 -37.34
CA GLY A 21 -31.90 -5.65 -36.72
C GLY A 21 -31.14 -6.47 -35.68
N CYS A 22 -29.96 -6.95 -36.05
CA CYS A 22 -28.95 -7.46 -35.14
C CYS A 22 -28.47 -6.31 -34.23
N ASN A 23 -29.23 -5.97 -33.19
CA ASN A 23 -28.69 -5.19 -32.08
C ASN A 23 -28.00 -6.15 -31.11
N GLN A 24 -26.76 -6.49 -31.40
CA GLN A 24 -25.81 -7.03 -30.41
C GLN A 24 -25.38 -5.91 -29.45
N TYR A 25 -26.31 -5.40 -28.63
CA TYR A 25 -25.98 -4.50 -27.52
C TYR A 25 -26.99 -4.67 -26.38
N GLN A 26 -27.19 -5.89 -25.92
CA GLN A 26 -27.81 -6.18 -24.63
C GLN A 26 -27.11 -7.40 -24.01
N LEU A 27 -25.81 -7.27 -23.74
CA LEU A 27 -25.10 -8.17 -22.84
C LEU A 27 -24.06 -7.44 -21.98
N PHE A 28 -24.40 -6.24 -21.52
CA PHE A 28 -23.72 -5.57 -20.39
C PHE A 28 -24.73 -4.69 -19.69
N ARG A 29 -25.67 -5.30 -18.97
CA ARG A 29 -26.48 -4.67 -17.91
C ARG A 29 -27.30 -5.76 -17.24
N LEU A 30 -27.21 -5.83 -15.92
CA LEU A 30 -27.79 -6.82 -15.01
C LEU A 30 -27.01 -8.14 -14.86
N ALA A 31 -25.76 -8.04 -14.41
CA ALA A 31 -25.39 -8.76 -13.19
C ALA A 31 -25.50 -7.73 -12.06
N GLY A 32 -26.34 -8.02 -11.07
CA GLY A 32 -26.82 -7.07 -10.08
C GLY A 32 -25.71 -6.44 -9.24
N HIS A 33 -25.68 -5.11 -9.28
CA HIS A 33 -25.03 -4.23 -8.33
C HIS A 33 -25.48 -4.52 -6.90
N GLN A 34 -24.65 -5.26 -6.16
CA GLN A 34 -24.33 -5.00 -4.75
C GLN A 34 -22.98 -5.65 -4.44
N GLN A 35 -21.98 -5.39 -5.28
CA GLN A 35 -20.59 -5.47 -4.85
C GLN A 35 -20.33 -4.19 -4.09
N GLU A 36 -20.07 -4.28 -2.79
CA GLU A 36 -19.22 -3.27 -2.15
C GLU A 36 -18.02 -3.06 -3.07
N SER A 37 -17.74 -1.78 -3.35
CA SER A 37 -16.60 -1.32 -4.12
C SER A 37 -15.40 -2.27 -3.96
N PHE A 38 -14.97 -2.95 -5.04
CA PHE A 38 -13.64 -3.53 -5.05
C PHE A 38 -12.66 -2.35 -4.93
N SER A 39 -12.27 -2.03 -3.71
CA SER A 39 -11.20 -1.09 -3.48
C SER A 39 -9.90 -1.79 -3.81
N ASN A 40 -9.17 -1.19 -4.75
CA ASN A 40 -7.82 -1.59 -5.10
C ASN A 40 -6.78 -0.86 -4.23
N GLN A 41 -7.20 -0.24 -3.13
CA GLN A 41 -6.32 0.48 -2.21
C GLN A 41 -5.87 -0.46 -1.10
N ALA A 42 -4.57 -0.46 -0.82
CA ALA A 42 -3.96 -1.20 0.28
C ALA A 42 -3.10 -0.27 1.13
N ASP A 43 -3.25 -0.31 2.43
CA ASP A 43 -2.41 0.42 3.38
C ASP A 43 -1.61 -0.62 4.16
N LEU A 44 -0.31 -0.69 3.92
CA LEU A 44 0.59 -1.68 4.50
C LEU A 44 1.40 -1.02 5.62
N LEU A 45 1.27 -1.55 6.83
CA LEU A 45 2.08 -1.15 7.98
C LEU A 45 3.06 -2.27 8.32
N PHE A 46 4.35 -2.02 8.11
CA PHE A 46 5.43 -2.89 8.55
C PHE A 46 5.77 -2.57 9.99
N VAL A 47 5.67 -3.55 10.88
CA VAL A 47 6.06 -3.46 12.28
C VAL A 47 7.36 -4.23 12.41
N ILE A 48 8.45 -3.51 12.54
CA ILE A 48 9.80 -4.07 12.57
C ILE A 48 10.19 -4.29 14.02
N ASP A 49 10.51 -5.52 14.35
CA ASP A 49 11.18 -5.81 15.60
C ASP A 49 12.55 -5.12 15.61
N ASN A 50 12.75 -4.23 16.57
CA ASN A 50 13.99 -3.47 16.75
C ASN A 50 14.77 -3.95 17.97
N SER A 51 14.69 -5.26 18.27
CA SER A 51 15.63 -5.99 19.13
C SER A 51 17.01 -6.11 18.47
N ASP A 52 18.04 -6.41 19.27
CA ASP A 52 19.43 -6.51 18.79
C ASP A 52 19.71 -7.76 17.94
N SER A 53 18.87 -8.78 18.05
CA SER A 53 18.98 -10.01 17.25
C SER A 53 18.53 -9.82 15.80
N MET A 54 17.75 -8.79 15.49
CA MET A 54 17.14 -8.56 14.17
C MET A 54 18.08 -8.08 13.06
N VAL A 55 19.37 -7.92 13.34
CA VAL A 55 20.37 -7.40 12.39
C VAL A 55 20.45 -8.23 11.10
N GLU A 56 20.41 -9.55 11.20
CA GLU A 56 20.49 -10.45 10.04
C GLU A 56 19.17 -10.45 9.25
N GLU A 57 18.04 -10.49 9.95
CA GLU A 57 16.69 -10.46 9.41
C GLU A 57 16.40 -9.16 8.67
N ALA A 58 16.74 -8.01 9.26
CA ALA A 58 16.57 -6.70 8.65
C ALA A 58 17.46 -6.52 7.41
N SER A 59 18.70 -7.02 7.46
CA SER A 59 19.59 -7.05 6.30
C SER A 59 19.03 -7.93 5.17
N SER A 60 18.50 -9.10 5.52
CA SER A 60 17.85 -10.01 4.57
C SER A 60 16.59 -9.37 3.98
N LEU A 61 15.76 -8.74 4.80
CA LEU A 61 14.59 -8.01 4.35
C LEU A 61 15.00 -6.93 3.35
N ALA A 62 15.94 -6.05 3.69
CA ALA A 62 16.37 -4.96 2.81
C ALA A 62 16.92 -5.46 1.46
N THR A 63 17.69 -6.56 1.45
CA THR A 63 18.20 -7.14 0.19
C THR A 63 17.12 -7.76 -0.69
N ASN A 64 16.06 -8.31 -0.11
CA ASN A 64 14.95 -8.91 -0.86
C ASN A 64 13.80 -7.91 -1.13
N PHE A 65 13.72 -6.80 -0.39
CA PHE A 65 12.65 -5.83 -0.51
C PHE A 65 12.73 -5.03 -1.80
N ASP A 66 13.95 -4.81 -2.31
CA ASP A 66 14.13 -4.19 -3.63
C ASP A 66 13.45 -5.01 -4.74
N ASP A 67 13.58 -6.35 -4.69
CA ASP A 67 12.90 -7.23 -5.62
C ASP A 67 11.36 -7.17 -5.44
N PHE A 68 10.88 -7.13 -4.19
CA PHE A 68 9.44 -7.01 -3.90
C PHE A 68 8.85 -5.69 -4.41
N VAL A 69 9.50 -4.55 -4.16
CA VAL A 69 9.03 -3.25 -4.65
C VAL A 69 9.17 -3.16 -6.16
N ARG A 70 10.23 -3.70 -6.75
CA ARG A 70 10.39 -3.77 -8.20
C ARG A 70 9.23 -4.56 -8.82
N ASP A 71 8.88 -5.72 -8.26
CA ASP A 71 7.72 -6.51 -8.72
C ASP A 71 6.37 -5.76 -8.55
N LEU A 72 6.25 -4.91 -7.54
CA LEU A 72 5.08 -4.04 -7.33
C LEU A 72 5.05 -2.81 -8.26
N THR A 73 6.20 -2.32 -8.72
CA THR A 73 6.36 -1.06 -9.47
C THR A 73 6.58 -1.25 -10.97
N GLU A 74 6.92 -2.46 -11.44
CA GLU A 74 7.28 -2.81 -12.83
C GLU A 74 6.18 -2.55 -13.91
N GLY A 75 5.06 -1.91 -13.57
CA GLY A 75 4.01 -1.49 -14.53
C GLY A 75 3.81 0.03 -14.71
N ASP A 76 4.46 0.88 -13.91
CA ASP A 76 3.98 2.25 -13.68
C ASP A 76 4.94 3.40 -14.03
N GLU A 77 6.18 3.11 -14.39
CA GLU A 77 7.12 4.17 -14.76
C GLU A 77 6.82 4.70 -16.17
N GLY A 78 6.21 5.89 -16.25
CA GLY A 78 6.29 6.74 -17.44
C GLY A 78 5.33 6.41 -18.58
N ALA A 79 4.20 5.75 -18.34
CA ALA A 79 3.18 5.57 -19.36
C ALA A 79 2.50 6.91 -19.73
N THR A 80 2.89 7.48 -20.87
CA THR A 80 2.12 8.54 -21.55
C THR A 80 1.03 7.91 -22.39
N TYR A 81 -0.23 8.27 -22.15
CA TYR A 81 -1.41 7.67 -22.79
C TYR A 81 -1.94 8.57 -23.92
N ASP A 82 -1.96 8.08 -25.16
CA ASP A 82 -2.57 8.83 -26.28
C ASP A 82 -3.30 7.90 -27.27
N GLY A 83 -4.53 7.52 -26.93
CA GLY A 83 -5.49 6.94 -27.89
C GLY A 83 -6.25 5.69 -27.44
N LEU A 84 -7.16 5.24 -28.31
CA LEU A 84 -8.08 4.11 -28.07
C LEU A 84 -7.36 2.75 -28.03
N ASN A 85 -6.21 2.62 -28.72
CA ASN A 85 -5.39 1.40 -28.69
C ASN A 85 -4.68 1.21 -27.35
N ASP A 86 -4.28 2.32 -26.72
CA ASP A 86 -3.67 2.30 -25.39
C ASP A 86 -4.72 1.89 -24.36
N ALA A 87 -5.96 2.39 -24.46
CA ALA A 87 -7.06 1.99 -23.57
C ALA A 87 -7.43 0.50 -23.65
N VAL A 88 -7.31 -0.14 -24.81
CA VAL A 88 -7.53 -1.59 -24.96
C VAL A 88 -6.33 -2.38 -24.43
N THR A 89 -5.11 -1.90 -24.67
CA THR A 89 -3.89 -2.51 -24.11
C THR A 89 -3.89 -2.42 -22.59
N ASP A 90 -4.39 -1.32 -22.04
CA ASP A 90 -4.54 -1.08 -20.61
C ASP A 90 -5.65 -1.93 -20.00
N TYR A 91 -6.77 -2.15 -20.70
CA TYR A 91 -7.76 -3.14 -20.28
C TYR A 91 -7.24 -4.58 -20.33
N ILE A 92 -6.42 -4.93 -21.33
CA ILE A 92 -5.78 -6.25 -21.39
C ILE A 92 -4.79 -6.39 -20.23
N ARG A 93 -3.95 -5.37 -19.99
CA ARG A 93 -3.04 -5.29 -18.84
C ARG A 93 -3.79 -5.37 -17.52
N PHE A 94 -4.93 -4.69 -17.39
CA PHE A 94 -5.84 -4.78 -16.25
C PHE A 94 -6.37 -6.19 -15.97
N VAL A 95 -6.64 -6.95 -17.03
CA VAL A 95 -7.13 -8.33 -16.88
C VAL A 95 -5.99 -9.33 -16.67
N THR A 96 -4.78 -9.06 -17.19
CA THR A 96 -3.63 -9.97 -17.12
C THR A 96 -2.65 -9.70 -15.97
N GLU A 97 -2.51 -8.46 -15.52
CA GLU A 97 -1.55 -7.98 -14.50
C GLU A 97 -2.31 -7.38 -13.31
N ARG A 98 -2.97 -8.24 -12.53
CA ARG A 98 -3.76 -7.82 -11.36
C ARG A 98 -2.94 -7.09 -10.28
N SER A 99 -1.63 -7.33 -10.21
CA SER A 99 -0.70 -6.63 -9.28
C SER A 99 -0.52 -5.16 -9.65
N GLY A 100 -0.55 -4.82 -10.95
CA GLY A 100 -0.44 -3.45 -11.47
C GLY A 100 -1.62 -2.55 -11.14
N PHE A 101 -2.61 -2.99 -10.35
CA PHE A 101 -3.76 -2.17 -9.97
C PHE A 101 -3.84 -1.85 -8.49
N ILE A 102 -2.93 -2.36 -7.65
CA ILE A 102 -2.96 -2.07 -6.22
C ILE A 102 -2.39 -0.68 -5.97
N ASN A 103 -3.22 0.27 -5.55
CA ASN A 103 -2.78 1.57 -5.06
C ASN A 103 -2.34 1.42 -3.61
N TYR A 104 -1.05 1.18 -3.38
CA TYR A 104 -0.51 0.92 -2.06
C TYR A 104 0.04 2.17 -1.37
N ARG A 105 0.01 2.15 -0.03
CA ARG A 105 0.82 2.97 0.87
C ARG A 105 1.65 2.05 1.75
N LEU A 106 2.92 2.39 1.96
CA LEU A 106 3.82 1.66 2.85
C LEU A 106 4.23 2.59 3.98
N SER A 107 4.16 2.10 5.21
CA SER A 107 4.66 2.78 6.40
C SER A 107 5.38 1.79 7.29
N ILE A 108 6.34 2.28 8.07
CA ILE A 108 7.13 1.48 9.01
C ILE A 108 6.88 2.00 10.43
N THR A 109 6.66 1.10 11.36
CA THR A 109 6.72 1.34 12.81
C THR A 109 7.56 0.25 13.47
N THR A 110 7.83 0.35 14.77
CA THR A 110 8.62 -0.64 15.51
C THR A 110 7.81 -1.32 16.60
N THR A 111 8.33 -2.44 17.12
CA THR A 111 7.75 -3.15 18.28
C THR A 111 7.99 -2.42 19.61
N ASP A 112 8.82 -1.38 19.63
CA ASP A 112 9.06 -0.53 20.80
C ASP A 112 7.91 0.46 21.02
N VAL A 113 6.85 -0.04 21.65
CA VAL A 113 5.66 0.75 21.94
C VAL A 113 5.87 1.70 23.11
N ALA A 114 6.82 1.43 24.01
CA ALA A 114 7.11 2.31 25.15
C ALA A 114 7.95 3.55 24.79
N THR A 115 8.54 3.60 23.59
CA THR A 115 9.24 4.80 23.11
C THR A 115 8.52 5.43 21.93
N SER A 116 8.10 4.62 20.96
CA SER A 116 7.54 5.12 19.70
C SER A 116 6.03 5.30 19.74
N TYR A 117 5.33 4.55 20.60
CA TYR A 117 3.87 4.52 20.66
C TYR A 117 3.22 4.31 19.29
N GLY A 118 3.80 3.48 18.42
CA GLY A 118 3.28 3.24 17.07
C GLY A 118 3.43 4.44 16.12
N ALA A 119 4.31 5.39 16.42
CA ALA A 119 4.69 6.43 15.47
C ALA A 119 5.33 5.82 14.22
N LEU A 120 5.14 6.47 13.07
CA LEU A 120 5.75 6.05 11.82
C LEU A 120 7.20 6.55 11.74
N TYR A 121 8.06 5.73 11.15
CA TYR A 121 9.47 6.05 10.92
C TYR A 121 9.75 6.36 9.45
N GLY A 122 10.62 7.34 9.24
CA GLY A 122 11.11 7.74 7.92
C GLY A 122 10.77 9.16 7.51
N ASP A 123 11.41 9.61 6.43
CA ASP A 123 11.08 10.86 5.74
C ASP A 123 11.13 10.63 4.21
N PRO A 124 9.97 10.44 3.53
CA PRO A 124 8.63 10.45 4.10
C PRO A 124 8.29 9.18 4.90
N ASP A 125 7.40 9.32 5.87
CA ASP A 125 6.89 8.26 6.75
C ASP A 125 5.76 7.41 6.11
N ILE A 126 5.15 7.94 5.04
CA ILE A 126 4.15 7.26 4.21
C ILE A 126 4.61 7.28 2.76
N LEU A 127 5.06 6.13 2.27
CA LEU A 127 5.49 5.95 0.88
C LEU A 127 4.28 5.59 0.02
N THR A 128 4.00 6.35 -1.02
CA THR A 128 2.85 6.10 -1.90
C THR A 128 3.29 5.52 -3.23
N ARG A 129 2.45 4.65 -3.81
CA ARG A 129 2.65 4.17 -5.18
C ARG A 129 2.80 5.35 -6.15
N GLY A 130 3.85 5.31 -6.98
CA GLY A 130 4.15 6.32 -8.00
C GLY A 130 5.10 7.43 -7.51
N ASP A 131 5.45 7.46 -6.22
CA ASP A 131 6.55 8.28 -5.73
C ASP A 131 7.87 7.78 -6.34
N LYS A 132 8.81 8.70 -6.57
CA LYS A 132 10.12 8.34 -7.11
C LYS A 132 10.97 7.78 -5.99
N GLY A 133 11.61 6.64 -6.22
CA GLY A 133 12.56 6.09 -5.24
C GLY A 133 11.91 5.38 -4.05
N VAL A 134 10.65 4.93 -4.15
CA VAL A 134 9.96 4.20 -3.06
C VAL A 134 10.79 3.04 -2.49
N SER A 135 11.52 2.32 -3.34
CA SER A 135 12.43 1.24 -2.89
C SER A 135 13.55 1.80 -2.02
N ASP A 136 14.24 2.84 -2.50
CA ASP A 136 15.34 3.50 -1.80
C ASP A 136 14.87 4.13 -0.48
N ASP A 137 13.72 4.80 -0.48
CA ASP A 137 13.13 5.43 0.70
C ASP A 137 12.71 4.36 1.73
N PHE A 138 12.10 3.26 1.30
CA PHE A 138 11.75 2.17 2.21
C PHE A 138 12.98 1.52 2.84
N ILE A 139 14.01 1.22 2.04
CA ILE A 139 15.26 0.62 2.52
C ILE A 139 15.95 1.59 3.49
N THR A 140 15.92 2.89 3.19
CA THR A 140 16.48 3.92 4.08
C THR A 140 15.71 3.98 5.39
N ASN A 141 14.37 4.06 5.37
CA ASN A 141 13.55 4.07 6.58
C ASN A 141 13.74 2.79 7.41
N LEU A 142 13.80 1.63 6.75
CA LEU A 142 14.03 0.34 7.41
C LEU A 142 15.39 0.30 8.11
N LEU A 143 16.48 0.61 7.40
CA LEU A 143 17.84 0.42 7.90
C LEU A 143 18.33 1.57 8.78
N CYS A 144 17.91 2.80 8.50
CA CYS A 144 18.41 3.98 9.21
C CYS A 144 17.61 4.35 10.44
N GLU A 145 16.32 4.00 10.48
CA GLU A 145 15.40 4.49 11.52
C GLU A 145 14.74 3.36 12.31
N ALA A 146 14.32 2.27 11.64
CA ALA A 146 13.53 1.21 12.28
C ALA A 146 14.35 0.03 12.82
N THR A 147 15.55 -0.21 12.28
CA THR A 147 16.38 -1.36 12.67
C THR A 147 17.35 -0.99 13.77
N CYS A 148 17.43 -1.83 14.81
CA CYS A 148 18.50 -1.78 15.81
C CYS A 148 19.78 -2.37 15.25
N PHE A 149 20.82 -1.55 15.14
CA PHE A 149 22.15 -2.00 14.73
C PHE A 149 23.16 -1.70 15.82
N GLN A 150 23.77 -2.74 16.39
CA GLN A 150 24.95 -2.55 17.22
C GLN A 150 26.20 -2.51 16.34
N GLU A 151 27.09 -1.56 16.61
CA GLU A 151 28.31 -1.37 15.81
C GLU A 151 29.17 -2.64 15.69
N ASN A 152 29.17 -3.48 16.72
CA ASN A 152 29.96 -4.72 16.74
C ASN A 152 29.38 -5.83 15.85
N ASP A 153 28.09 -5.74 15.52
CA ASP A 153 27.36 -6.78 14.77
C ASP A 153 27.28 -6.45 13.27
N VAL A 154 27.50 -5.18 12.91
CA VAL A 154 27.60 -4.76 11.52
C VAL A 154 29.06 -4.86 11.05
N PRO A 155 29.36 -5.60 9.97
CA PRO A 155 30.73 -5.72 9.49
C PRO A 155 31.26 -4.40 8.92
N ALA A 156 32.51 -4.10 9.29
CA ALA A 156 33.30 -3.10 8.57
C ALA A 156 33.60 -3.61 7.15
N GLY A 157 33.25 -2.84 6.12
CA GLY A 157 33.37 -3.28 4.74
C GLY A 157 33.49 -2.11 3.78
N ALA A 158 34.01 -2.34 2.56
CA ALA A 158 34.00 -1.32 1.53
C ALA A 158 32.57 -1.11 1.02
N GLY A 159 32.09 0.13 1.01
CA GLY A 159 30.78 0.50 0.49
C GLY A 159 30.83 1.94 0.00
N SER A 160 30.12 2.21 -1.09
CA SER A 160 29.79 3.57 -1.50
C SER A 160 28.28 3.69 -1.52
N CYS A 161 27.77 4.81 -1.03
CA CYS A 161 26.35 5.23 -1.03
C CYS A 161 25.67 5.19 -2.40
N SER A 162 26.43 5.05 -3.50
CA SER A 162 25.91 4.96 -4.86
C SER A 162 25.88 3.55 -5.45
N SER A 163 26.23 2.53 -4.66
CA SER A 163 26.07 1.13 -5.09
C SER A 163 24.76 0.59 -4.52
N PRO A 164 23.99 -0.19 -5.30
CA PRO A 164 22.84 -0.92 -4.76
C PRO A 164 23.29 -1.75 -3.55
N LEU A 165 22.37 -1.97 -2.61
CA LEU A 165 22.64 -2.77 -1.41
C LEU A 165 23.28 -4.09 -1.86
N GLY A 166 24.49 -4.36 -1.37
CA GLY A 166 25.22 -5.59 -1.71
C GLY A 166 24.55 -6.80 -1.08
N SER A 167 25.23 -7.95 -1.07
CA SER A 167 24.73 -9.13 -0.36
C SER A 167 24.71 -9.00 1.17
N GLN A 168 25.15 -7.85 1.71
CA GLN A 168 25.24 -7.58 3.14
C GLN A 168 25.24 -6.08 3.40
N VAL A 169 24.58 -5.66 4.49
CA VAL A 169 24.64 -4.30 5.03
C VAL A 169 25.97 -4.08 5.76
N THR A 170 26.68 -2.99 5.46
CA THR A 170 28.00 -2.69 6.04
C THR A 170 27.99 -1.33 6.73
N GLN A 171 28.89 -1.13 7.70
CA GLN A 171 29.00 0.14 8.43
C GLN A 171 29.21 1.32 7.48
N ASN A 172 30.09 1.19 6.48
CA ASN A 172 30.35 2.27 5.51
C ASN A 172 29.14 2.59 4.64
N TRP A 173 28.26 1.62 4.38
CA TRP A 173 27.01 1.89 3.68
C TRP A 173 26.05 2.66 4.59
N LEU A 174 25.86 2.20 5.83
CA LEU A 174 24.98 2.87 6.81
C LEU A 174 25.46 4.29 7.12
N ASP A 175 26.76 4.49 7.37
CA ASP A 175 27.33 5.81 7.61
C ASP A 175 27.14 6.77 6.43
N CYS A 176 27.10 6.26 5.20
CA CYS A 176 26.89 7.12 4.05
C CYS A 176 25.42 7.40 3.75
N THR A 177 24.55 6.39 3.91
CA THR A 177 23.11 6.53 3.62
C THR A 177 22.40 7.23 4.77
N CYS A 178 22.61 6.78 6.00
CA CYS A 178 21.93 7.29 7.20
C CYS A 178 22.66 8.51 7.81
N GLY A 179 23.95 8.67 7.48
CA GLY A 179 24.85 9.59 8.16
C GLY A 179 25.66 8.87 9.23
N ALA A 180 26.89 9.36 9.44
CA ALA A 180 27.84 8.74 10.36
C ALA A 180 27.25 8.61 11.77
N ASP A 181 27.28 7.37 12.29
CA ASP A 181 26.79 6.99 13.63
C ASP A 181 25.28 7.17 13.89
N VAL A 182 24.48 7.66 12.93
CA VAL A 182 23.04 7.92 13.14
C VAL A 182 22.23 6.63 13.36
N TRP A 183 22.65 5.55 12.71
CA TRP A 183 21.97 4.24 12.70
C TRP A 183 22.14 3.40 13.97
N LYS A 184 22.95 3.84 14.94
CA LYS A 184 23.44 3.01 16.06
C LYS A 184 22.51 2.92 17.28
N ASP A 185 21.50 3.80 17.37
CA ASP A 185 20.74 4.04 18.62
C ASP A 185 19.23 3.74 18.50
N ASN A 186 18.79 2.99 17.49
CA ASN A 186 17.37 2.68 17.25
C ASN A 186 16.85 1.45 18.02
N CYS A 187 17.58 1.02 19.04
CA CYS A 187 17.33 -0.22 19.75
C CYS A 187 16.23 -0.08 20.81
N ALA A 188 15.26 -0.99 20.77
CA ALA A 188 14.22 -1.07 21.80
C ALA A 188 14.84 -1.32 23.17
N LEU A 189 14.09 -0.94 24.22
CA LEU A 189 14.38 -1.42 25.56
C LEU A 189 14.19 -2.95 25.63
N VAL A 190 15.13 -3.63 26.27
CA VAL A 190 15.18 -5.10 26.33
C VAL A 190 13.85 -5.72 26.76
N GLY A 191 13.33 -6.65 25.94
CA GLY A 191 12.17 -7.48 26.27
C GLY A 191 10.81 -6.86 25.93
N GLN A 192 10.77 -5.88 25.03
CA GLN A 192 9.52 -5.31 24.50
C GLN A 192 9.40 -5.63 23.01
N GLU A 193 8.57 -6.63 22.71
CA GLU A 193 8.22 -7.06 21.35
C GLU A 193 6.70 -6.98 21.18
N GLU A 194 6.16 -5.77 21.27
CA GLU A 194 4.72 -5.53 21.36
C GLU A 194 4.14 -5.21 19.98
N GLY A 195 4.29 -6.12 19.02
CA GLY A 195 3.94 -5.86 17.62
C GLY A 195 2.44 -5.61 17.38
N LEU A 196 1.55 -6.26 18.13
CA LEU A 196 0.11 -6.02 18.03
C LEU A 196 -0.30 -4.70 18.67
N GLU A 197 0.33 -4.36 19.79
CA GLU A 197 0.16 -3.10 20.48
C GLU A 197 0.67 -1.96 19.61
N ALA A 198 1.81 -2.11 18.92
CA ALA A 198 2.33 -1.14 17.97
C ALA A 198 1.33 -0.85 16.83
N ILE A 199 0.70 -1.90 16.29
CA ILE A 199 -0.37 -1.74 15.29
C ILE A 199 -1.54 -0.97 15.89
N PHE A 200 -2.00 -1.38 17.07
CA PHE A 200 -3.11 -0.71 17.74
C PHE A 200 -2.82 0.78 17.96
N MET A 201 -1.62 1.12 18.45
CA MET A 201 -1.23 2.50 18.67
C MET A 201 -1.04 3.28 17.37
N ALA A 202 -0.50 2.68 16.33
CA ALA A 202 -0.40 3.30 15.02
C ALA A 202 -1.79 3.66 14.46
N LEU A 203 -2.78 2.79 14.66
CA LEU A 203 -4.18 3.05 14.28
C LEU A 203 -4.79 4.19 15.12
N CYS A 204 -4.52 4.22 16.43
CA CYS A 204 -4.95 5.32 17.31
C CYS A 204 -4.41 6.68 16.86
N ARG A 205 -3.13 6.71 16.45
CA ARG A 205 -2.44 7.90 15.89
C ARG A 205 -2.97 8.34 14.53
N SER A 206 -3.69 7.50 13.80
CA SER A 206 -4.17 7.81 12.44
C SER A 206 -5.56 8.45 12.38
N VAL A 207 -6.25 8.62 13.51
CA VAL A 207 -7.63 9.14 13.54
C VAL A 207 -7.76 10.35 14.47
N ALA A 208 -8.67 11.27 14.12
CA ALA A 208 -8.93 12.51 14.86
C ALA A 208 -9.67 12.32 16.19
N TYR A 209 -10.36 11.19 16.34
CA TYR A 209 -11.15 10.88 17.54
C TYR A 209 -10.97 9.39 17.84
N PRO A 210 -9.78 8.97 18.30
CA PRO A 210 -9.55 7.57 18.62
C PRO A 210 -10.47 7.13 19.76
N PRO A 211 -10.81 5.84 19.82
CA PRO A 211 -11.65 5.30 20.89
C PRO A 211 -10.93 5.42 22.25
N ASP A 212 -11.70 5.45 23.34
CA ASP A 212 -11.17 5.69 24.71
C ASP A 212 -10.08 4.67 25.08
N GLU A 213 -10.16 3.44 24.55
CA GLU A 213 -9.16 2.38 24.74
C GLU A 213 -7.74 2.78 24.30
N CYS A 214 -7.60 3.73 23.36
CA CYS A 214 -6.30 4.25 22.93
C CYS A 214 -5.59 5.06 24.02
N TYR A 215 -6.31 5.58 25.00
CA TYR A 215 -5.76 6.35 26.12
C TYR A 215 -5.62 5.53 27.41
N ASP A 216 -6.21 4.34 27.45
CA ASP A 216 -6.25 3.48 28.64
C ASP A 216 -5.07 2.48 28.69
N ALA A 217 -4.45 2.17 27.54
CA ALA A 217 -3.63 0.97 27.39
C ALA A 217 -2.12 1.17 27.59
N ILE A 218 -1.56 2.34 27.28
CA ILE A 218 -0.09 2.54 27.20
C ILE A 218 0.24 3.98 27.61
N ASP A 219 1.01 4.13 28.69
CA ASP A 219 1.08 5.29 29.60
C ASP A 219 1.42 6.68 29.00
N GLU A 220 1.64 6.84 27.69
CA GLU A 220 2.02 8.16 27.12
C GLU A 220 1.28 8.58 25.83
N PHE A 221 0.35 7.78 25.27
CA PHE A 221 -0.48 8.29 24.18
C PHE A 221 -1.43 9.38 24.67
N SER A 222 -1.44 10.51 23.97
CA SER A 222 -2.16 11.70 24.38
C SER A 222 -2.91 12.33 23.21
N SER A 223 -3.72 13.34 23.50
CA SER A 223 -4.38 14.11 22.44
C SER A 223 -3.41 14.86 21.52
N ALA A 224 -2.12 14.96 21.88
CA ALA A 224 -1.10 15.53 21.01
C ALA A 224 -0.67 14.56 19.89
N ASP A 225 -0.95 13.28 20.06
CA ASP A 225 -0.58 12.19 19.15
C ASP A 225 -1.70 11.84 18.15
N GLU A 226 -2.90 12.38 18.38
CA GLU A 226 -4.02 12.28 17.45
C GLU A 226 -3.62 12.86 16.07
N LEU A 227 -3.89 12.10 15.02
CA LEU A 227 -3.49 12.42 13.64
C LEU A 227 -1.97 12.56 13.41
N SER A 228 -1.10 12.13 14.33
CA SER A 228 0.34 12.12 14.04
C SER A 228 0.69 11.18 12.88
N ASN A 229 -0.14 10.16 12.64
CA ASN A 229 0.00 9.22 11.52
C ASN A 229 -1.09 9.49 10.45
N GLU A 230 -1.47 10.76 10.26
CA GLU A 230 -2.51 11.14 9.30
C GLU A 230 -2.16 10.67 7.89
N GLY A 231 -3.12 10.05 7.21
CA GLY A 231 -2.94 9.54 5.86
C GLY A 231 -2.43 8.11 5.78
N MET A 232 -2.02 7.47 6.89
CA MET A 232 -1.71 6.04 6.89
C MET A 232 -2.94 5.22 6.50
N LEU A 233 -4.12 5.59 7.02
CA LEU A 233 -5.39 4.93 6.75
C LEU A 233 -6.22 5.73 5.75
N ARG A 234 -6.64 5.07 4.67
CA ARG A 234 -7.56 5.62 3.68
C ARG A 234 -8.95 4.99 3.77
N ASP A 235 -9.96 5.81 3.50
CA ASP A 235 -11.33 5.34 3.38
C ASP A 235 -11.46 4.23 2.32
N ASN A 236 -12.04 3.11 2.71
CA ASN A 236 -12.22 1.92 1.88
C ASN A 236 -10.92 1.23 1.45
N ALA A 237 -9.74 1.56 1.99
CA ALA A 237 -8.54 0.76 1.75
C ALA A 237 -8.53 -0.51 2.61
N THR A 238 -7.86 -1.55 2.11
CA THR A 238 -7.57 -2.74 2.92
C THR A 238 -6.32 -2.45 3.75
N PHE A 239 -6.47 -2.45 5.07
CA PHE A 239 -5.34 -2.34 5.99
C PHE A 239 -4.67 -3.70 6.18
N ILE A 240 -3.35 -3.76 5.99
CA ILE A 240 -2.55 -4.98 6.06
C ILE A 240 -1.35 -4.73 6.99
N PRO A 241 -1.42 -5.14 8.26
CA PRO A 241 -0.25 -5.13 9.12
C PRO A 241 0.67 -6.31 8.79
N VAL A 242 1.98 -6.07 8.78
CA VAL A 242 3.03 -7.06 8.57
C VAL A 242 4.01 -6.93 9.74
N ILE A 243 4.00 -7.89 10.66
CA ILE A 243 4.97 -7.95 11.76
C ILE A 243 6.17 -8.76 11.29
N ILE A 244 7.37 -8.21 11.47
CA ILE A 244 8.65 -8.84 11.12
C ILE A 244 9.47 -8.94 12.39
N THR A 245 9.68 -10.17 12.85
CA THR A 245 10.41 -10.53 14.08
C THR A 245 11.21 -11.79 13.83
N ASP A 246 12.26 -12.02 14.62
CA ASP A 246 13.07 -13.24 14.64
C ASP A 246 12.44 -14.36 15.49
N GLU A 247 11.35 -14.08 16.22
CA GLU A 247 10.67 -15.07 17.06
C GLU A 247 9.65 -15.98 16.32
N GLY A 248 9.35 -15.73 15.03
CA GLY A 248 8.63 -16.63 14.12
C GLY A 248 7.11 -16.54 14.07
#